data_AF-A0AAV0XNY6-F1
#
_entry.id   AF-A0AAV0XNY6-F1
#
_cell.length_a   1.000
_cell.length_b   1.000
_cell.length_c   1.000
_cell.angle_alpha   90.00
_cell.angle_beta   90.00
_cell.angle_gamma   90.00
#
_symmetry.space_group_name_H-M   'P 1'
#
loop_
_entity.id
_entity.type
_entity.pdbx_description
1 polymer ?
#
loop_
_entity_poly.entity_id
_entity_poly.type
_entity_poly.pdbx_seq_one_letter_code
_entity_poly.pdbx_strand_id
1 'polypeptide(L)'
;MPIDYYKFFSIVLEPNPEYPTRGVQKTFDTWRRYIHFTSAVMDMDFESMLGPATFLPGVHCENVRRWMASKYTLKMNFNGEESVLCHLHVANDFQSNIDVYLPGNTQSAVEFYCEETCRIHLNGKILIP
;
A
#
# COMPACT_ATOMS: atom_id res chain seq x y z
N MET A 1 17.42 -10.99 30.34
CA MET A 1 16.25 -10.58 29.54
C MET A 1 16.48 -11.10 28.14
N PRO A 2 15.54 -11.85 27.53
CA PRO A 2 15.67 -12.15 26.11
C PRO A 2 15.62 -10.84 25.34
N ILE A 3 16.55 -10.67 24.40
CA ILE A 3 16.54 -9.54 23.46
C ILE A 3 15.55 -9.96 22.37
N ASP A 4 14.39 -9.32 22.34
CA ASP A 4 13.45 -9.49 21.23
C ASP A 4 14.11 -8.95 19.95
N TYR A 5 14.42 -9.84 19.01
CA TYR A 5 14.97 -9.44 17.72
C TYR A 5 13.82 -9.07 16.80
N TYR A 6 13.94 -7.92 16.13
CA TYR A 6 13.01 -7.52 15.08
C TYR A 6 13.73 -7.40 13.75
N LYS A 7 13.05 -7.80 12.68
CA LYS A 7 13.49 -7.59 11.30
C LYS A 7 12.54 -6.63 10.60
N PHE A 8 13.06 -5.52 10.11
CA PHE A 8 12.30 -4.59 9.27
C PHE A 8 12.03 -5.20 7.90
N PHE A 9 10.87 -4.89 7.34
CA PHE A 9 10.49 -5.30 6.00
C PHE A 9 9.63 -4.22 5.32
N SER A 10 9.60 -4.29 4.00
CA SER A 10 8.69 -3.52 3.16
C SER A 10 8.05 -4.49 2.16
N ILE A 11 6.74 -4.41 1.98
CA ILE A 11 6.04 -5.05 0.87
C ILE A 11 5.52 -3.98 -0.08
N VAL A 12 5.63 -4.24 -1.38
CA VAL A 12 5.12 -3.34 -2.41
C VAL A 12 3.82 -3.90 -2.97
N LEU A 13 2.77 -3.09 -2.95
CA LEU A 13 1.52 -3.26 -3.66
C LEU A 13 1.69 -2.59 -5.02
N GLU A 14 1.55 -3.34 -6.10
CA GLU A 14 1.74 -2.83 -7.46
C GLU A 14 0.55 -3.21 -8.34
N PRO A 15 0.18 -2.36 -9.31
CA PRO A 15 -0.83 -2.70 -10.32
C PRO A 15 -0.47 -3.99 -11.03
N ASN A 16 -1.46 -4.85 -11.24
CA ASN A 16 -1.24 -6.03 -12.08
C ASN A 16 -0.92 -5.55 -13.51
N PRO A 17 0.27 -5.88 -14.07
CA PRO A 17 0.64 -5.43 -15.41
C PRO A 17 -0.30 -5.96 -16.51
N GLU A 18 -0.97 -7.09 -16.28
CA GLU A 18 -1.96 -7.65 -17.21
C GLU A 18 -3.33 -6.94 -17.10
N TYR A 19 -3.61 -6.32 -15.95
CA TYR A 19 -4.88 -5.64 -15.66
C TYR A 19 -4.65 -4.31 -14.90
N PRO A 20 -4.03 -3.31 -15.53
CA PRO A 20 -3.57 -2.09 -14.85
C PRO A 20 -4.70 -1.21 -14.33
N THR A 21 -5.95 -1.46 -14.72
CA THR A 21 -7.13 -0.70 -14.30
C THR A 21 -7.86 -1.30 -13.09
N ARG A 22 -7.45 -2.46 -12.58
CA ARG A 22 -8.18 -3.20 -11.53
C ARG A 22 -7.72 -2.91 -10.09
N GLY A 23 -7.16 -1.73 -9.83
CA GLY A 23 -6.59 -1.40 -8.51
C GLY A 23 -5.37 -2.27 -8.19
N VAL A 24 -4.99 -2.31 -6.91
CA VAL A 24 -3.89 -3.15 -6.40
C VAL A 24 -4.39 -4.10 -5.33
N GLN A 25 -3.93 -5.35 -5.38
CA GLN A 25 -4.27 -6.41 -4.43
C GLN A 25 -3.05 -7.28 -4.19
N LYS A 26 -2.71 -7.55 -2.93
CA LYS A 26 -1.61 -8.44 -2.57
C LYS A 26 -1.91 -9.24 -1.32
N THR A 27 -1.70 -10.54 -1.43
CA THR A 27 -1.78 -11.47 -0.32
C THR A 27 -0.41 -11.66 0.33
N PHE A 28 -0.37 -11.61 1.66
CA PHE A 28 0.84 -11.79 2.46
C PHE A 28 0.60 -12.88 3.51
N ASP A 29 1.50 -13.86 3.56
CA ASP A 29 1.43 -14.96 4.52
C ASP A 29 2.02 -14.53 5.87
N THR A 30 1.24 -14.74 6.93
CA THR A 30 1.61 -14.37 8.31
C THR A 30 2.19 -15.54 9.13
N TRP A 31 2.44 -16.68 8.49
CA TRP A 31 2.79 -17.93 9.15
C TRP A 31 3.91 -17.78 10.21
N ARG A 32 3.55 -18.10 11.47
CA ARG A 32 4.46 -18.18 12.62
C ARG A 32 5.24 -16.90 12.92
N ARG A 33 4.75 -15.74 12.50
CA ARG A 33 5.45 -14.44 12.63
C ARG A 33 4.51 -13.40 13.18
N TYR A 34 4.86 -12.78 14.31
CA TYR A 34 4.17 -11.58 14.74
C TYR A 34 4.60 -10.44 13.82
N ILE A 35 3.64 -9.88 13.11
CA ILE A 35 3.89 -8.83 12.13
C ILE A 35 3.27 -7.55 12.65
N HIS A 36 4.04 -6.48 12.59
CA HIS A 36 3.56 -5.15 12.92
C HIS A 36 3.79 -4.24 11.72
N PHE A 37 2.71 -3.80 11.07
CA PHE A 37 2.76 -2.78 10.04
C PHE A 37 2.72 -1.40 10.69
N THR A 38 3.65 -0.53 10.28
CA THR A 38 3.89 0.78 10.90
C THR A 38 3.59 1.95 9.99
N SER A 39 3.62 1.76 8.67
CA SER A 39 3.33 2.83 7.71
C SER A 39 2.91 2.30 6.34
N ALA A 40 2.08 3.07 5.66
CA ALA A 40 1.80 2.95 4.24
C ALA A 40 2.32 4.20 3.52
N VAL A 41 3.07 4.02 2.43
CA VAL A 41 3.66 5.11 1.65
C VAL A 41 3.33 4.89 0.19
N MET A 42 2.70 5.87 -0.44
CA MET A 42 2.47 5.89 -1.87
C MET A 42 3.77 6.22 -2.61
N ASP A 43 4.10 5.42 -3.61
CA ASP A 43 5.18 5.74 -4.53
C ASP A 43 4.67 6.77 -5.55
N MET A 44 5.28 7.95 -5.55
CA MET A 44 4.94 9.07 -6.42
C MET A 44 5.85 9.09 -7.63
N ASP A 45 5.80 8.04 -8.45
CA ASP A 45 6.56 7.99 -9.69
C ASP A 45 5.86 8.81 -10.78
N PHE A 46 6.19 10.11 -10.80
CA PHE A 46 5.59 11.14 -11.65
C PHE A 46 5.69 10.83 -13.15
N GLU A 47 6.76 10.17 -13.60
CA GLU A 47 7.01 9.92 -15.03
C GLU A 47 6.10 8.83 -15.62
N SER A 48 5.78 7.80 -14.84
CA SER A 48 4.92 6.69 -15.26
C SER A 48 3.46 7.09 -15.48
N MET A 49 3.02 8.18 -14.83
CA MET A 49 1.61 8.59 -14.71
C MET A 49 1.18 9.61 -15.76
N LEU A 50 2.13 10.30 -16.41
CA LEU A 50 1.83 11.30 -17.43
C LEU A 50 1.58 10.69 -18.82
N GLY A 51 1.83 9.39 -18.98
CA GLY A 51 1.85 8.70 -20.27
C GLY A 51 2.98 9.24 -21.17
N PRO A 52 3.21 8.64 -22.36
CA PRO A 52 4.11 9.23 -23.34
C PRO A 52 3.63 10.64 -23.64
N ALA A 53 4.48 11.63 -23.37
CA ALA A 53 4.17 13.05 -23.50
C ALA A 53 3.73 13.43 -24.92
N THR A 54 2.44 13.29 -25.24
CA THR A 54 1.82 14.06 -26.31
C THR A 54 1.53 15.44 -25.71
N PHE A 55 2.45 16.37 -25.98
CA PHE A 55 2.48 17.77 -25.55
C PHE A 55 1.22 18.56 -25.98
N LEU A 56 0.08 18.29 -25.35
CA LEU A 56 -1.11 19.15 -25.37
C LEU A 56 -1.23 19.81 -23.99
N PRO A 57 -0.81 21.09 -23.85
CA PRO A 57 -0.69 21.77 -22.56
C PRO A 57 -1.97 21.74 -21.70
N GLY A 58 -3.16 21.70 -22.31
CA GLY A 58 -4.44 21.69 -21.60
C GLY A 58 -4.80 20.34 -20.96
N VAL A 59 -4.53 19.23 -21.67
CA VAL A 59 -4.87 17.87 -21.20
C VAL A 59 -3.95 17.44 -20.06
N HIS A 60 -2.68 17.88 -20.10
CA HIS A 60 -1.70 17.60 -19.07
C HIS A 60 -2.06 18.24 -17.73
N CYS A 61 -2.47 19.51 -17.74
CA CYS A 61 -2.86 20.24 -16.52
C CYS A 61 -4.10 19.64 -15.85
N GLU A 62 -5.09 19.18 -16.62
CA GLU A 62 -6.28 18.53 -16.04
C GLU A 62 -5.99 17.17 -15.43
N ASN A 63 -5.16 16.35 -16.10
CA ASN A 63 -4.76 15.04 -15.59
C ASN A 63 -3.93 15.16 -14.30
N VAL A 64 -2.98 16.11 -14.26
CA VAL A 64 -2.20 16.41 -13.06
C VAL A 64 -3.11 16.91 -11.93
N ARG A 65 -4.07 17.80 -12.22
CA ARG A 65 -5.01 18.30 -11.21
C ARG A 65 -5.90 17.19 -10.65
N ARG A 66 -6.39 16.28 -11.49
CA ARG A 66 -7.16 15.12 -11.06
C ARG A 66 -6.32 14.19 -10.19
N TRP A 67 -5.10 13.90 -10.61
CA TRP A 67 -4.17 13.05 -9.86
C TRP A 67 -3.83 13.61 -8.48
N MET A 68 -3.52 14.91 -8.38
CA MET A 68 -3.28 15.56 -7.09
C MET A 68 -4.52 15.54 -6.17
N ALA A 69 -5.72 15.54 -6.74
CA ALA A 69 -6.99 15.47 -6.00
C ALA A 69 -7.44 14.03 -5.67
N SER A 70 -6.76 13.01 -6.22
CA SER A 70 -7.12 11.61 -6.00
C SER A 70 -6.92 11.21 -4.55
N LYS A 71 -7.93 10.52 -4.02
CA LYS A 71 -7.90 9.87 -2.72
C LYS A 71 -7.74 8.37 -2.96
N TYR A 72 -6.79 7.76 -2.28
CA TYR A 72 -6.49 6.34 -2.40
C TYR A 72 -6.83 5.67 -1.07
N THR A 73 -7.77 4.73 -1.09
CA THR A 73 -8.21 4.06 0.13
C THR A 73 -7.55 2.69 0.24
N LEU A 74 -6.64 2.56 1.20
CA LEU A 74 -6.00 1.29 1.50
C LEU A 74 -6.84 0.51 2.51
N LYS A 75 -7.13 -0.74 2.18
CA LYS A 75 -7.91 -1.66 3.01
C LYS A 75 -7.13 -2.96 3.23
N MET A 76 -7.46 -3.63 4.31
CA MET A 76 -7.01 -4.99 4.61
C MET A 76 -8.20 -5.92 4.78
N ASN A 77 -8.04 -7.17 4.35
CA ASN A 77 -8.91 -8.27 4.73
C ASN A 77 -8.07 -9.30 5.49
N PHE A 78 -8.49 -9.61 6.71
CA PHE A 78 -7.88 -10.63 7.55
C PHE A 78 -8.96 -11.49 8.18
N ASN A 79 -8.87 -12.81 8.01
CA ASN A 79 -9.87 -13.77 8.49
C ASN A 79 -11.32 -13.48 8.01
N GLY A 80 -11.48 -12.86 6.83
CA GLY A 80 -12.79 -12.52 6.28
C GLY A 80 -13.35 -11.18 6.77
N GLU A 81 -12.64 -10.49 7.66
CA GLU A 81 -13.01 -9.15 8.11
C GLU A 81 -12.24 -8.10 7.31
N GLU A 82 -12.98 -7.20 6.67
CA GLU A 82 -12.44 -6.06 5.95
C GLU A 82 -12.33 -4.84 6.86
N SER A 83 -11.23 -4.10 6.75
CA SER A 83 -11.02 -2.85 7.48
C SER A 83 -10.26 -1.83 6.63
N VAL A 84 -10.66 -0.56 6.73
CA VAL A 84 -9.93 0.56 6.14
C VAL A 84 -8.73 0.88 7.02
N LEU A 85 -7.53 0.85 6.42
CA LEU A 85 -6.28 1.14 7.11
C LEU A 85 -5.97 2.64 7.13
N CYS A 86 -6.03 3.26 5.94
CA CYS A 86 -5.74 4.67 5.80
C CYS A 86 -6.28 5.22 4.47
N HIS A 87 -6.25 6.53 4.37
CA HIS A 87 -6.44 7.25 3.13
C HIS A 87 -5.14 7.95 2.78
N LEU A 88 -4.69 7.79 1.54
CA LEU A 88 -3.49 8.42 1.02
C LEU A 88 -3.90 9.45 -0.05
N HIS A 89 -3.18 10.57 -0.07
CA HIS A 89 -3.41 11.67 -0.98
C HIS A 89 -2.09 12.12 -1.58
N VAL A 90 -2.00 12.17 -2.91
CA VAL A 90 -0.79 12.59 -3.62
C VAL A 90 -0.33 13.98 -3.18
N ALA A 91 -1.26 14.93 -3.04
CA ALA A 91 -0.90 16.33 -2.79
C ALA A 91 -0.38 16.58 -1.37
N ASN A 92 -0.95 15.92 -0.36
CA ASN A 92 -0.79 16.34 1.04
C ASN A 92 -0.42 15.21 2.00
N ASP A 93 -0.82 13.96 1.73
CA ASP A 93 -0.70 12.82 2.66
C ASP A 93 -0.34 11.54 1.90
N PHE A 94 0.80 11.56 1.19
CA PHE A 94 1.28 10.40 0.43
C PHE A 94 1.81 9.29 1.36
N GLN A 95 1.97 9.58 2.64
CA GLN A 95 2.34 8.62 3.69
C GLN A 95 1.34 8.69 4.84
N SER A 96 0.94 7.53 5.34
CA SER A 96 0.20 7.38 6.59
C SER A 96 0.95 6.47 7.54
N ASN A 97 1.03 6.87 8.81
CA ASN A 97 1.41 5.94 9.86
C ASN A 97 0.20 5.05 10.16
N ILE A 98 0.43 3.75 10.27
CA ILE A 98 -0.59 2.76 10.62
C ILE A 98 -0.04 1.94 11.79
N ASP A 99 -0.93 1.36 12.60
CA ASP A 99 -0.53 0.59 13.78
C ASP A 99 -1.30 -0.73 13.79
N VAL A 100 -0.87 -1.68 12.95
CA VAL A 100 -1.59 -2.94 12.72
C VAL A 100 -0.73 -4.11 13.17
N TYR A 101 -1.22 -4.86 14.15
CA TYR A 101 -0.57 -6.05 14.68
C TYR A 101 -1.29 -7.31 14.21
N LEU A 102 -0.56 -8.20 13.54
CA LEU A 102 -1.03 -9.52 13.16
C LEU A 102 -0.35 -10.57 14.07
N PRO A 103 -1.14 -11.41 14.76
CA PRO A 103 -0.61 -12.37 15.72
C PRO A 103 0.14 -13.51 15.01
N GLY A 104 1.30 -13.90 15.55
CA GLY A 104 2.18 -14.91 14.93
C GLY A 104 1.73 -16.36 15.09
N ASN A 105 0.49 -16.63 15.45
CA ASN A 105 -0.03 -18.00 15.62
C ASN A 105 -1.10 -18.36 14.58
N THR A 106 -1.43 -17.45 13.66
CA THR A 106 -2.44 -17.70 12.62
C THR A 106 -1.81 -18.29 11.37
N GLN A 107 -2.36 -19.41 10.89
CA GLN A 107 -2.15 -19.89 9.52
C GLN A 107 -3.01 -19.06 8.56
N SER A 108 -2.90 -17.73 8.63
CA SER A 108 -3.80 -16.82 7.93
C SER A 108 -3.01 -16.00 6.93
N ALA A 109 -3.60 -15.84 5.76
CA ALA A 109 -3.17 -14.83 4.82
C ALA A 109 -3.86 -13.51 5.15
N VAL A 110 -3.14 -12.40 5.06
CA VAL A 110 -3.72 -11.07 5.02
C VAL A 110 -3.72 -10.59 3.58
N GLU A 111 -4.83 -10.02 3.15
CA GLU A 111 -4.95 -9.40 1.84
C GLU A 111 -4.98 -7.89 2.02
N PHE A 112 -4.15 -7.20 1.25
CA PHE A 112 -4.16 -5.74 1.18
C PHE A 112 -4.68 -5.33 -0.18
N TYR A 113 -5.54 -4.32 -0.22
CA TYR A 113 -6.07 -3.84 -1.48
C TYR A 113 -6.32 -2.33 -1.49
N CYS A 114 -6.24 -1.73 -2.68
CA CYS A 114 -6.63 -0.36 -2.96
C CYS A 114 -7.34 -0.33 -4.32
N GLU A 115 -8.50 0.30 -4.38
CA GLU A 115 -9.37 0.31 -5.57
C GLU A 115 -8.73 1.10 -6.72
N GLU A 116 -7.98 2.14 -6.39
CA GLU A 116 -7.27 2.96 -7.35
C GLU A 116 -5.88 2.40 -7.70
N THR A 117 -5.51 2.51 -8.97
CA THR A 117 -4.20 2.09 -9.47
C THR A 117 -3.10 3.01 -8.91
N CYS A 118 -2.34 2.52 -7.94
CA CYS A 118 -1.16 3.17 -7.39
C CYS A 118 -0.18 2.13 -6.88
N ARG A 119 1.09 2.52 -6.73
CA ARG A 119 2.06 1.70 -6.02
C ARG A 119 2.12 2.15 -4.56
N ILE A 120 2.00 1.20 -3.63
CA ILE A 120 2.05 1.48 -2.20
C ILE A 120 3.09 0.57 -1.52
N HIS A 121 4.00 1.17 -0.76
CA HIS A 121 4.93 0.50 0.13
C HIS A 121 4.30 0.39 1.52
N LEU A 122 4.09 -0.84 1.99
CA LEU A 122 3.75 -1.11 3.38
C LEU A 122 4.99 -1.52 4.14
N ASN A 123 5.36 -0.73 5.14
CA ASN A 123 6.52 -0.98 5.98
C ASN A 123 6.08 -1.55 7.32
N GLY A 124 6.96 -2.37 7.90
CA GLY A 124 6.72 -2.95 9.20
C GLY A 124 7.93 -3.65 9.78
N LYS A 125 7.69 -4.34 10.88
CA LYS A 125 8.67 -5.20 11.55
C LYS A 125 8.06 -6.56 11.85
N ILE A 126 8.89 -7.59 11.74
CA ILE A 126 8.57 -8.95 12.16
C ILE A 126 9.29 -9.20 13.48
N LEU A 127 8.56 -9.63 14.50
CA LEU A 127 9.15 -10.15 15.73
C LEU A 127 9.69 -11.54 15.45
N ILE A 128 10.96 -11.76 15.75
CA ILE A 128 11.61 -13.07 15.68
C ILE A 128 11.69 -13.58 17.13
N PRO A 129 10.91 -14.62 17.49
CA PRO A 129 10.99 -15.23 18.81
C PRO A 129 12.31 -15.97 19.06
#